data_AF-A0A497BFK5-F1
#
_entry.id   AF-A0A497BFK5-F1
#
_cell.length_a   1.000
_cell.length_b   1.000
_cell.length_c   1.000
_cell.angle_alpha   90.00
_cell.angle_beta   90.00
_cell.angle_gamma   90.00
#
_symmetry.space_group_name_H-M   'P 1'
#
loop_
_entity.id
_entity.type
_entity.pdbx_description
1 polymer ?
#
loop_
_entity_poly.entity_id
_entity_poly.type
_entity_poly.pdbx_seq_one_letter_code
_entity_poly.pdbx_strand_id
1 'polypeptide(L)'
;MDYVQIIEGKVNIIEIADQATANALIAAGVVLVDVSALEVPPKTGDTYDPVEGTFTSPPEPEPVPVAPMTQITTSEFMDRFTEAEQDALVGSDIIAIKRMLFDFQIRPYIDLTHEKTITAVNALAAIDIIEAGRVSEILEVQ
;
A
#
# COMPACT_ATOMS: atom_id res chain seq x y z
N MET A 1 -15.95 25.08 7.92
CA MET A 1 -16.94 24.51 8.87
C MET A 1 -17.95 23.74 8.05
N ASP A 2 -18.21 22.49 8.40
CA ASP A 2 -19.10 21.64 7.60
C ASP A 2 -20.55 21.81 8.06
N TYR A 3 -21.43 22.13 7.11
CA TYR A 3 -22.86 22.24 7.34
C TYR A 3 -23.61 21.28 6.42
N VAL A 4 -24.73 20.77 6.92
CA VAL A 4 -25.71 20.07 6.09
C VAL A 4 -26.72 21.08 5.57
N GLN A 5 -26.86 21.16 4.25
CA GLN A 5 -27.91 21.90 3.58
C GLN A 5 -29.01 20.94 3.11
N ILE A 6 -30.26 21.25 3.44
CA ILE A 6 -31.42 20.47 3.00
C ILE A 6 -32.19 21.26 1.94
N ILE A 7 -32.23 20.75 0.71
CA ILE A 7 -32.97 21.36 -0.42
C ILE A 7 -33.92 20.30 -0.98
N GLU A 8 -35.23 20.54 -0.96
CA GLU A 8 -36.25 19.65 -1.54
C GLU A 8 -36.13 18.18 -1.09
N GLY A 9 -35.75 17.97 0.17
CA GLY A 9 -35.56 16.63 0.75
C GLY A 9 -34.22 15.96 0.39
N LYS A 10 -33.34 16.62 -0.36
CA LYS A 10 -31.96 16.18 -0.59
C LYS A 10 -31.02 16.81 0.44
N VAL A 11 -30.11 15.99 0.95
CA VAL A 11 -29.11 16.34 1.96
C VAL A 11 -27.77 16.52 1.26
N ASN A 12 -27.21 17.73 1.32
CA ASN A 12 -25.87 18.04 0.81
C ASN A 12 -24.97 18.46 1.96
N ILE A 13 -23.71 18.01 1.96
CA ILE A 13 -22.68 18.54 2.85
C ILE A 13 -22.02 19.70 2.11
N ILE A 14 -21.99 20.86 2.74
CA ILE A 14 -21.35 22.07 2.22
C ILE A 14 -20.33 22.60 3.22
N GLU A 15 -19.20 23.05 2.71
CA GLU A 15 -18.19 23.73 3.51
C GLU A 15 -18.47 25.24 3.48
N ILE A 16 -18.62 25.85 4.67
CA ILE A 16 -18.79 27.29 4.83
C ILE A 16 -17.56 27.85 5.53
N ALA A 17 -17.04 28.95 4.98
CA ALA A 17 -15.78 29.56 5.41
C ALA A 17 -15.81 30.07 6.87
N ASP A 18 -16.96 30.61 7.31
CA ASP A 18 -17.12 31.15 8.66
C ASP A 18 -18.58 31.15 9.15
N GLN A 19 -18.75 31.31 10.47
CA GLN A 19 -20.04 31.33 11.15
C GLN A 19 -20.92 32.53 10.75
N ALA A 20 -20.31 33.67 10.39
CA ALA A 20 -21.07 34.86 10.00
C ALA A 20 -21.81 34.63 8.66
N THR A 21 -21.15 33.96 7.73
CA THR A 21 -21.69 33.53 6.44
C THR A 21 -22.80 32.50 6.63
N ALA A 22 -22.60 31.53 7.52
CA ALA A 22 -23.64 30.56 7.87
C ALA A 22 -24.89 31.26 8.44
N ASN A 23 -24.72 32.21 9.36
CA ASN A 23 -25.83 32.97 9.95
C ASN A 23 -26.57 33.82 8.91
N ALA A 24 -25.86 34.40 7.93
CA ALA A 24 -26.47 35.16 6.85
C ALA A 24 -27.33 34.28 5.92
N LEU A 25 -26.88 33.06 5.62
CA LEU A 25 -27.65 32.08 4.83
C LEU A 25 -28.90 31.60 5.58
N ILE A 26 -28.79 31.35 6.89
CA ILE A 26 -29.93 31.03 7.75
C ILE A 26 -30.95 32.18 7.75
N ALA A 27 -30.49 33.43 7.87
CA ALA A 27 -31.34 34.61 7.80
C ALA A 27 -32.01 34.79 6.42
N ALA A 28 -31.39 34.30 5.36
CA ALA A 28 -31.95 34.25 4.01
C ALA A 28 -32.92 33.06 3.78
N GLY A 29 -33.18 32.24 4.81
CA GLY A 29 -34.13 31.12 4.77
C GLY A 29 -33.51 29.78 4.38
N VAL A 30 -32.18 29.65 4.34
CA VAL A 30 -31.50 28.37 4.10
C VAL A 30 -31.45 27.56 5.39
N VAL A 31 -31.93 26.31 5.35
CA VAL A 31 -31.78 25.38 6.48
C VAL A 31 -30.36 24.82 6.46
N LEU A 32 -29.56 25.24 7.43
CA LEU A 32 -28.22 24.74 7.70
C LEU A 32 -28.20 24.04 9.05
N VAL A 33 -27.65 22.83 9.09
CA VAL A 33 -27.37 22.11 10.35
C VAL A 33 -25.86 22.02 10.49
N ASP A 34 -25.33 22.51 11.60
CA ASP A 34 -23.90 22.39 11.90
C ASP A 34 -23.55 20.92 12.14
N VAL A 35 -22.66 20.35 11.32
CA VAL A 35 -22.24 18.96 11.44
C VAL A 35 -21.45 18.74 12.74
N SER A 36 -20.76 19.76 13.24
CA SER A 36 -20.01 19.66 14.49
C SER A 36 -20.90 19.57 15.72
N ALA A 37 -22.16 20.00 15.62
CA ALA A 37 -23.16 19.84 16.66
C ALA A 37 -23.88 18.48 16.63
N LEU A 38 -23.61 17.64 15.62
CA LEU A 38 -24.14 16.29 15.58
C LEU A 38 -23.31 15.41 16.53
N GLU A 39 -23.95 14.92 17.59
CA GLU A 39 -23.35 13.92 18.46
C GLU A 39 -23.04 12.66 17.65
N VAL A 40 -21.74 12.32 17.54
CA VAL A 40 -21.34 11.04 16.99
C VAL A 40 -21.84 9.97 17.96
N PRO A 41 -22.68 9.02 17.50
CA PRO A 41 -23.18 7.98 18.39
C PRO A 41 -22.00 7.15 18.91
N PRO A 42 -22.05 6.70 20.18
CA PRO A 42 -21.00 5.87 20.73
C PRO A 42 -20.83 4.59 19.93
N LYS A 43 -19.58 4.23 19.69
CA LYS A 43 -19.19 2.97 19.03
C LYS A 43 -18.90 1.91 20.07
N THR A 44 -19.04 0.65 19.67
CA THR A 44 -18.59 -0.47 20.49
C THR A 44 -17.10 -0.32 20.80
N GLY A 45 -16.75 -0.22 22.09
CA GLY A 45 -15.39 0.00 22.56
C GLY A 45 -15.12 1.38 23.14
N ASP A 46 -16.03 2.34 22.97
CA ASP A 46 -15.93 3.67 23.59
C ASP A 46 -16.07 3.58 25.11
N THR A 47 -15.30 4.41 25.82
CA THR A 47 -15.37 4.54 27.28
C THR A 47 -16.25 5.72 27.66
N TYR A 48 -17.23 5.49 28.52
CA TYR A 48 -18.13 6.53 29.03
C TYR A 48 -17.49 7.27 30.21
N ASP A 49 -17.41 8.60 30.11
CA ASP A 49 -17.04 9.48 31.22
C ASP A 49 -18.31 10.07 31.89
N PRO A 50 -18.62 9.68 33.14
CA PRO A 50 -19.82 10.17 33.84
C PRO A 50 -19.71 11.60 34.36
N VAL A 51 -18.51 12.20 34.41
CA VAL A 51 -18.29 13.58 34.88
C VAL A 51 -18.59 14.58 33.76
N GLU A 52 -18.10 14.28 32.56
CA GLU A 52 -18.30 15.14 31.38
C GLU A 52 -19.52 14.72 30.55
N GLY A 53 -20.07 13.53 30.80
CA GLY A 53 -21.21 12.99 30.04
C GLY A 53 -20.85 12.60 28.61
N THR A 54 -19.56 12.39 28.32
CA THR A 54 -19.03 12.16 26.97
C THR A 54 -18.55 10.72 26.78
N PHE A 55 -18.56 10.27 25.52
CA PHE A 55 -17.90 9.03 25.12
C PHE A 55 -16.52 9.35 24.54
N THR A 56 -15.52 8.60 24.99
CA THR A 56 -14.16 8.69 24.46
C THR A 56 -13.85 7.42 23.68
N SER A 57 -13.52 7.58 22.40
CA SER A 57 -13.07 6.45 21.61
C SER A 57 -11.66 6.03 22.04
N PRO A 58 -11.37 4.72 22.07
CA PRO A 58 -10.02 4.25 22.32
C PRO A 58 -9.08 4.80 21.25
N PRO A 59 -7.80 5.02 21.58
CA PRO A 59 -6.82 5.47 20.60
C PRO A 59 -6.77 4.47 19.43
N GLU A 60 -6.78 5.00 18.21
CA GLU A 60 -6.62 4.18 17.02
C GLU A 60 -5.29 3.41 17.11
N PRO A 61 -5.27 2.09 16.85
CA PRO A 61 -4.02 1.34 16.91
C PRO A 61 -3.02 1.93 15.91
N GLU A 62 -1.75 2.02 16.32
CA GLU A 62 -0.69 2.46 15.41
C GLU A 62 -0.67 1.55 14.16
N PRO A 63 -0.47 2.11 12.96
CA PRO A 63 -0.34 1.30 11.76
C PRO A 63 0.84 0.36 11.92
N VAL A 64 0.58 -0.95 11.80
CA VAL A 64 1.64 -1.96 11.83
C VAL A 64 2.54 -1.74 10.60
N PRO A 65 3.87 -1.65 10.75
CA PRO A 65 4.77 -1.55 9.61
C PRO A 65 4.54 -2.75 8.69
N VAL A 66 4.30 -2.50 7.39
CA VAL A 66 4.24 -3.57 6.40
C VAL A 66 5.64 -4.17 6.30
N ALA A 67 5.77 -5.47 6.57
CA ALA A 67 7.04 -6.15 6.41
C ALA A 67 7.45 -6.14 4.92
N PRO A 68 8.74 -5.95 4.60
CA PRO A 68 9.20 -5.93 3.22
C PRO A 68 8.90 -7.27 2.52
N MET A 69 8.48 -7.21 1.25
CA MET A 69 8.10 -8.35 0.43
C MET A 69 9.35 -9.09 -0.05
N THR A 70 9.73 -10.13 0.68
CA THR A 70 10.89 -10.99 0.36
C THR A 70 10.60 -12.02 -0.73
N GLN A 71 9.33 -12.21 -1.08
CA GLN A 71 8.87 -13.13 -2.12
C GLN A 71 8.19 -12.38 -3.25
N ILE A 72 8.61 -12.68 -4.47
CA ILE A 72 7.99 -12.17 -5.70
C ILE A 72 7.59 -13.32 -6.60
N THR A 73 6.67 -13.09 -7.52
CA THR A 73 6.33 -14.09 -8.53
C THR A 73 7.51 -14.36 -9.46
N THR A 74 7.52 -15.54 -10.08
CA THR A 74 8.56 -15.86 -11.07
C THR A 74 8.56 -14.90 -12.26
N SER A 75 7.39 -14.37 -12.65
CA SER A 75 7.32 -13.33 -13.68
C SER A 75 8.05 -12.07 -13.24
N GLU A 76 7.70 -11.55 -12.06
CA GLU A 76 8.36 -10.35 -11.50
C GLU A 76 9.86 -10.54 -11.32
N PHE A 77 10.31 -11.76 -10.99
CA PHE A 77 11.74 -12.06 -10.91
C PHE A 77 12.42 -12.01 -12.28
N MET A 78 11.79 -12.57 -13.32
CA MET A 78 12.33 -12.53 -14.69
C MET A 78 12.31 -11.11 -15.26
N ASP A 79 11.31 -10.30 -14.92
CA ASP A 79 11.19 -8.90 -15.36
C ASP A 79 12.31 -7.99 -14.81
N ARG A 80 13.08 -8.45 -13.81
CA ARG A 80 14.27 -7.74 -13.32
C ARG A 80 15.48 -7.89 -14.23
N PHE A 81 15.49 -8.88 -15.13
CA PHE A 81 16.54 -9.07 -16.13
C PHE A 81 16.21 -8.29 -17.39
N THR A 82 17.22 -7.72 -18.02
CA THR A 82 17.08 -7.10 -19.36
C THR A 82 16.82 -8.17 -20.42
N GLU A 83 16.26 -7.77 -21.55
CA GLU A 83 15.99 -8.69 -22.67
C GLU A 83 17.26 -9.44 -23.12
N ALA A 84 18.41 -8.75 -23.19
CA ALA A 84 19.69 -9.36 -23.53
C ALA A 84 20.17 -10.39 -22.50
N GLU A 85 19.97 -10.12 -21.21
CA GLU A 85 20.28 -11.06 -20.13
C GLU A 85 19.36 -12.29 -20.18
N GLN A 86 18.08 -12.09 -20.50
CA GLN A 86 17.10 -13.17 -20.68
C GLN A 86 17.46 -14.06 -21.88
N ASP A 87 17.83 -13.46 -23.01
CA ASP A 87 18.29 -14.20 -24.19
C ASP A 87 19.57 -14.99 -23.90
N ALA A 88 20.52 -14.40 -23.17
CA ALA A 88 21.75 -15.08 -22.74
C ALA A 88 21.45 -16.26 -21.80
N LEU A 89 20.51 -16.10 -20.88
CA LEU A 89 20.04 -17.16 -19.98
C LEU A 89 19.42 -18.33 -20.75
N VAL A 90 18.48 -18.03 -21.66
CA VAL A 90 17.77 -19.04 -22.46
C VAL A 90 18.70 -19.73 -23.46
N GLY A 91 19.61 -18.96 -24.08
CA GLY A 91 20.57 -19.44 -25.07
C GLY A 91 21.79 -20.15 -24.48
N SER A 92 22.01 -20.07 -23.15
CA SER A 92 23.18 -20.67 -22.52
C SER A 92 23.17 -22.19 -22.60
N ASP A 93 24.28 -22.80 -23.03
CA ASP A 93 24.48 -24.25 -23.02
C ASP A 93 25.00 -24.81 -21.70
N ILE A 94 25.21 -23.95 -20.70
CA ILE A 94 25.68 -24.35 -19.38
C ILE A 94 24.54 -25.07 -18.64
N ILE A 95 24.70 -26.37 -18.42
CA ILE A 95 23.69 -27.22 -17.77
C ILE A 95 23.22 -26.66 -16.42
N ALA A 96 24.14 -26.06 -15.65
CA ALA A 96 23.82 -25.45 -14.36
C ALA A 96 22.77 -24.32 -14.49
N ILE A 97 22.84 -23.52 -15.56
CA ILE A 97 21.91 -22.42 -15.83
C ILE A 97 20.56 -22.94 -16.29
N LYS A 98 20.55 -23.93 -17.20
CA LYS A 98 19.30 -24.58 -17.63
C LYS A 98 18.56 -25.19 -16.44
N ARG A 99 19.29 -25.84 -15.51
CA ARG A 99 18.71 -26.39 -14.28
C ARG A 99 18.18 -25.30 -13.35
N MET A 100 18.90 -24.19 -13.20
CA MET A 100 18.49 -23.05 -12.39
C MET A 100 17.21 -22.41 -12.95
N LEU A 101 17.16 -22.11 -14.25
CA LEU A 101 15.99 -21.55 -14.91
C LEU A 101 14.77 -22.48 -14.76
N PHE A 102 14.97 -23.79 -14.94
CA PHE A 102 13.91 -24.76 -14.73
C PHE A 102 13.37 -24.73 -13.29
N ASP A 103 14.26 -24.67 -12.28
CA ASP A 103 13.85 -24.59 -10.86
C ASP A 103 13.08 -23.29 -10.55
N PHE A 104 13.42 -22.17 -11.19
CA PHE A 104 12.65 -20.93 -11.05
C PHE A 104 11.29 -21.02 -11.75
N GLN A 105 11.24 -21.57 -12.97
CA GLN A 105 10.00 -21.69 -13.75
C GLN A 105 8.94 -22.57 -13.11
N ILE A 106 9.33 -23.62 -12.38
CA ILE A 106 8.37 -24.52 -11.70
C ILE A 106 7.84 -23.95 -10.37
N ARG A 107 8.48 -22.90 -9.84
CA ARG A 107 8.05 -22.26 -8.59
C ARG A 107 7.07 -21.13 -8.90
N PRO A 108 5.97 -20.99 -8.15
CA PRO A 108 5.08 -19.84 -8.31
C PRO A 108 5.68 -18.55 -7.73
N TYR A 109 6.56 -18.69 -6.73
CA TYR A 109 7.21 -17.57 -6.04
C TYR A 109 8.70 -17.84 -5.83
N ILE A 110 9.48 -16.77 -5.87
CA ILE A 110 10.92 -16.74 -5.63
C ILE A 110 11.18 -15.89 -4.40
N ASP A 111 11.86 -16.49 -3.42
CA ASP A 111 12.36 -15.79 -2.24
C ASP A 111 13.74 -15.18 -2.56
N LEU A 112 13.82 -13.86 -2.53
CA LEU A 112 15.02 -13.07 -2.87
C LEU A 112 16.11 -13.18 -1.79
N THR A 113 15.72 -13.54 -0.56
CA THR A 113 16.63 -13.69 0.58
C THR A 113 17.14 -15.12 0.73
N HIS A 114 16.54 -16.06 -0.01
CA HIS A 114 16.92 -17.47 0.06
C HIS A 114 18.32 -17.68 -0.55
N GLU A 115 19.20 -18.36 0.20
CA GLU A 115 20.62 -18.57 -0.16
C GLU A 115 20.81 -19.13 -1.58
N LYS A 116 19.95 -20.07 -2.00
CA LYS A 116 19.97 -20.60 -3.38
C LYS A 116 19.69 -19.53 -4.45
N THR A 117 18.76 -18.62 -4.22
CA THR A 117 18.43 -17.53 -5.16
C THR A 117 19.62 -16.59 -5.25
N ILE A 118 20.18 -16.19 -4.10
CA ILE A 118 21.37 -15.33 -4.03
C ILE A 118 22.54 -15.99 -4.75
N THR A 119 22.82 -17.26 -4.46
CA THR A 119 23.91 -18.02 -5.08
C THR A 119 23.73 -18.15 -6.59
N ALA A 120 22.50 -18.40 -7.04
CA ALA A 120 22.15 -18.48 -8.45
C ALA A 120 22.44 -17.16 -9.18
N VAL A 121 21.95 -16.02 -8.67
CA VAL A 121 22.18 -14.71 -9.29
C VAL A 121 23.65 -14.34 -9.27
N ASN A 122 24.37 -14.60 -8.17
CA ASN A 122 25.83 -14.38 -8.12
C ASN A 122 26.59 -15.25 -9.12
N ALA A 123 26.14 -16.50 -9.35
CA ALA A 123 26.74 -17.38 -10.33
C ALA A 123 26.56 -16.86 -11.76
N LEU A 124 25.46 -16.17 -12.06
CA LEU A 124 25.25 -15.50 -13.36
C LEU A 124 26.24 -14.37 -13.59
N ALA A 125 26.56 -13.60 -12.54
CA ALA A 125 27.57 -12.55 -12.62
C ALA A 125 28.98 -13.13 -12.81
N ALA A 126 29.28 -14.26 -12.15
CA ALA A 126 30.60 -14.90 -12.24
C ALA A 126 30.95 -15.46 -13.64
N ILE A 127 29.97 -15.57 -14.52
CA ILE A 127 30.10 -16.06 -15.90
C ILE A 127 29.68 -15.00 -16.92
N ASP A 128 29.58 -13.74 -16.49
CA ASP A 128 29.28 -12.58 -17.32
C ASP A 128 27.93 -12.66 -18.08
N ILE A 129 26.93 -13.38 -17.55
CA ILE A 129 25.56 -13.30 -18.08
C ILE A 129 24.87 -12.01 -17.63
N ILE A 130 25.15 -11.58 -16.41
CA ILE A 130 24.75 -10.28 -15.88
C ILE A 130 26.01 -9.53 -15.41
N GLU A 131 25.96 -8.21 -15.41
CA GLU A 131 27.04 -7.43 -14.82
C GLU A 131 27.06 -7.56 -13.29
N ALA A 132 28.24 -7.50 -12.66
CA ALA A 132 28.36 -7.65 -11.21
C ALA A 132 27.54 -6.61 -10.41
N GLY A 133 27.38 -5.39 -10.94
CA GLY A 133 26.55 -4.34 -10.33
C GLY A 133 25.05 -4.64 -10.33
N ARG A 134 24.59 -5.51 -11.24
CA ARG A 134 23.17 -5.86 -11.40
C ARG A 134 22.68 -6.85 -10.35
N VAL A 135 23.59 -7.54 -9.66
CA VAL A 135 23.23 -8.54 -8.64
C VAL A 135 22.38 -7.93 -7.52
N SER A 136 22.75 -6.74 -7.03
CA SER A 136 21.98 -6.05 -5.98
C SER A 136 20.62 -5.56 -6.48
N GLU A 137 20.53 -5.15 -7.74
CA GLU A 137 19.26 -4.70 -8.34
C GLU A 137 18.29 -5.87 -8.51
N ILE A 138 18.78 -7.02 -8.97
CA ILE A 138 17.97 -8.23 -9.16
C ILE A 138 17.48 -8.78 -7.80
N LEU A 139 18.28 -8.65 -6.74
CA LEU A 139 17.96 -9.17 -5.40
C LEU A 139 17.31 -8.12 -4.46
N GLU A 140 16.95 -6.94 -4.96
CA GLU A 140 16.39 -5.87 -4.14
C GLU A 140 15.01 -6.24 -3.57
N VAL A 141 14.85 -6.12 -2.25
CA VAL A 141 13.58 -6.37 -1.55
C VAL A 141 12.74 -5.09 -1.56
N GLN A 142 11.45 -5.20 -1.86
CA GLN A 142 10.50 -4.07 -1.96
C GLN A 142 9.64 -3.93 -0.70
#